data_AF-A0A101VYJ6-F1
#
_entry.id   AF-A0A101VYJ6-F1
#
_cell.length_a   1.000
_cell.length_b   1.000
_cell.length_c   1.000
_cell.angle_alpha   90.00
_cell.angle_beta   90.00
_cell.angle_gamma   90.00
#
_symmetry.space_group_name_H-M   'P 1'
#
loop_
_entity.id
_entity.type
_entity.pdbx_description
1 polymer ?
#
loop_
_entity_poly.entity_id
_entity_poly.type
_entity_poly.pdbx_seq_one_letter_code
_entity_poly.pdbx_strand_id
1 'polypeptide(L)'
;MNDKELIKEINKILTLEHGHLGMYKDFLNFSEKEIRRTFRRFMEIEIEHINKLEIVIRNLGAKPSLIMEVGDVFGKILDITLNLTNTPNVLETYSKIEKSLIKDIQNL
;
A
#
# COMPACT_ATOMS: atom_id res chain seq x y z
N MET A 1 1.10 13.86 -20.76
CA MET A 1 1.45 14.22 -19.37
C MET A 1 2.87 14.77 -19.39
N ASN A 2 3.14 15.87 -18.69
CA ASN A 2 4.52 16.39 -18.56
C ASN A 2 5.27 15.71 -17.40
N ASP A 3 6.60 15.81 -17.35
CA ASP A 3 7.40 15.11 -16.33
C ASP A 3 6.99 15.47 -14.89
N LYS A 4 6.59 16.71 -14.62
CA LYS A 4 6.15 17.13 -13.28
C LYS A 4 4.84 16.47 -12.88
N GLU A 5 3.89 16.36 -13.81
CA GLU A 5 2.63 15.65 -13.61
C GLU A 5 2.89 14.15 -13.42
N LEU A 6 3.75 13.55 -14.25
CA LEU A 6 4.14 12.15 -14.14
C LEU A 6 4.77 11.85 -12.77
N ILE A 7 5.75 12.66 -12.34
CA ILE A 7 6.38 12.53 -11.02
C ILE A 7 5.35 12.64 -9.90
N LYS A 8 4.39 13.56 -10.02
CA LYS A 8 3.30 13.70 -9.03
C LYS A 8 2.45 12.44 -8.98
N GLU A 9 2.04 11.89 -10.12
CA GLU A 9 1.24 10.67 -10.15
C GLU A 9 2.01 9.44 -9.63
N ILE A 10 3.29 9.29 -9.99
CA ILE A 10 4.13 8.19 -9.46
C ILE A 10 4.29 8.31 -7.93
N ASN A 11 4.46 9.52 -7.39
CA ASN A 11 4.51 9.73 -5.95
C ASN A 11 3.15 9.43 -5.26
N LYS A 12 2.02 9.54 -5.96
CA LYS A 12 0.73 9.08 -5.43
C LYS A 12 0.72 7.55 -5.33
N ILE A 13 1.12 6.85 -6.40
CA ILE A 13 1.24 5.39 -6.38
C ILE A 13 2.17 4.96 -5.24
N LEU A 14 3.35 5.58 -5.13
CA LEU A 14 4.30 5.32 -4.05
C LEU A 14 3.65 5.45 -2.66
N THR A 15 2.85 6.50 -2.45
CA THR A 15 2.11 6.71 -1.20
C THR A 15 1.14 5.57 -0.90
N LEU A 16 0.49 5.03 -1.94
CA LEU A 16 -0.49 3.94 -1.81
C LEU A 16 0.17 2.60 -1.50
N GLU A 17 1.27 2.25 -2.18
CA GLU A 17 2.04 1.04 -1.89
C GLU A 17 2.57 1.04 -0.44
N HIS A 18 2.97 2.21 0.08
CA HIS A 18 3.30 2.36 1.50
C HIS A 18 2.10 2.12 2.44
N GLY A 19 0.89 2.47 2.00
CA GLY A 19 -0.36 2.15 2.70
C GLY A 19 -0.61 0.64 2.75
N HIS A 20 -0.47 -0.05 1.62
CA HIS A 20 -0.61 -1.51 1.52
C HIS A 20 0.44 -2.25 2.34
N LEU A 21 1.69 -1.78 2.32
CA LEU A 21 2.72 -2.30 3.22
C LEU A 21 2.27 -2.20 4.68
N GLY A 22 1.63 -1.10 5.07
CA GLY A 22 1.03 -0.92 6.38
C GLY A 22 -0.04 -1.96 6.75
N MET A 23 -0.81 -2.46 5.77
CA MET A 23 -1.84 -3.48 5.96
C MET A 23 -1.24 -4.87 6.22
N TYR A 24 -0.09 -5.18 5.63
CA TYR A 24 0.46 -6.54 5.63
C TYR A 24 1.68 -6.73 6.55
N LYS A 25 2.39 -5.66 6.93
CA LYS A 25 3.65 -5.73 7.70
C LYS A 25 3.49 -6.40 9.07
N ASP A 26 2.33 -6.26 9.70
CA ASP A 26 2.05 -6.79 11.03
C ASP A 26 1.45 -8.22 10.97
N PHE A 27 1.74 -8.97 9.91
CA PHE A 27 1.22 -10.32 9.67
C PHE A 27 1.48 -11.31 10.82
N LEU A 28 2.48 -11.06 11.67
CA LEU A 28 2.75 -11.90 12.84
C LEU A 28 1.62 -11.87 13.89
N ASN A 29 0.76 -10.84 13.86
CA ASN A 29 -0.36 -10.70 14.77
C ASN A 29 -1.52 -11.67 14.48
N PHE A 30 -1.52 -12.34 13.32
CA PHE A 30 -2.58 -13.27 12.92
C PHE A 30 -2.32 -14.68 13.43
N SER A 31 -3.35 -15.33 13.99
CA SER A 31 -3.25 -16.68 14.55
C SER A 31 -3.17 -17.77 13.47
N GLU A 32 -3.76 -17.50 12.30
CA GLU A 32 -3.94 -18.41 11.19
C GLU A 32 -2.68 -18.47 10.31
N LYS A 33 -2.06 -19.64 10.23
CA LYS A 33 -0.80 -19.85 9.49
C LYS A 33 -0.87 -19.40 8.03
N GLU A 34 -1.97 -19.70 7.34
CA GLU A 34 -2.10 -19.37 5.91
C GLU A 34 -2.28 -17.87 5.69
N ILE A 35 -2.91 -17.15 6.63
CA ILE A 35 -2.99 -15.68 6.59
C ILE A 35 -1.61 -15.08 6.79
N ARG A 36 -0.84 -15.55 7.78
CA ARG A 36 0.55 -15.09 7.97
C ARG A 36 1.41 -15.28 6.72
N ARG A 37 1.32 -16.44 6.08
CA ARG A 37 2.08 -16.74 4.85
C ARG A 37 1.68 -15.81 3.71
N THR A 38 0.39 -15.59 3.55
CA THR A 38 -0.16 -14.74 2.48
C THR A 38 0.23 -13.28 2.70
N PHE A 39 0.01 -12.74 3.89
CA PHE A 39 0.33 -11.34 4.19
C PHE A 39 1.83 -11.10 4.18
N ARG A 40 2.65 -12.05 4.63
CA ARG A 40 4.11 -11.98 4.42
C ARG A 40 4.44 -11.84 2.94
N ARG A 41 3.82 -12.63 2.08
CA ARG A 41 4.08 -12.56 0.64
C ARG A 41 3.64 -11.23 0.04
N PHE A 42 2.50 -10.69 0.45
CA PHE A 42 2.03 -9.38 0.00
C PHE A 42 2.97 -8.26 0.47
N MET A 43 3.37 -8.26 1.74
CA MET A 43 4.38 -7.33 2.26
C MET A 43 5.68 -7.35 1.42
N GLU A 44 6.18 -8.53 1.05
CA GLU A 44 7.36 -8.66 0.18
C GLU A 44 7.14 -8.03 -1.21
N ILE A 45 5.94 -8.17 -1.78
CA ILE A 45 5.56 -7.58 -3.07
C ILE A 45 5.48 -6.05 -2.97
N GLU A 46 4.81 -5.51 -1.95
CA GLU A 46 4.70 -4.06 -1.74
C GLU A 46 6.09 -3.41 -1.57
N ILE A 47 7.01 -4.06 -0.85
CA ILE A 47 8.40 -3.60 -0.74
C ILE A 47 9.09 -3.55 -2.11
N GLU A 48 8.88 -4.57 -2.94
CA GLU A 48 9.44 -4.60 -4.29
C GLU A 48 8.89 -3.45 -5.16
N HIS A 49 7.59 -3.18 -5.09
CA HIS A 49 6.95 -2.09 -5.81
C HIS A 49 7.46 -0.71 -5.35
N ILE A 50 7.51 -0.47 -4.03
CA ILE A 50 8.08 0.76 -3.44
C ILE A 50 9.48 1.00 -3.98
N ASN A 51 10.36 0.00 -3.92
CA ASN A 51 11.73 0.11 -4.42
C ASN A 51 11.79 0.46 -5.91
N LYS A 52 10.94 -0.18 -6.73
CA LYS A 52 10.85 0.12 -8.17
C LYS A 52 10.41 1.56 -8.43
N LEU A 53 9.36 2.02 -7.75
CA LEU A 53 8.83 3.38 -7.90
C LEU A 53 9.86 4.43 -7.46
N GLU A 54 10.54 4.22 -6.35
CA GLU A 54 11.61 5.12 -5.91
C GLU A 54 12.73 5.23 -6.95
N ILE A 55 13.15 4.12 -7.54
CA ILE A 55 14.15 4.12 -8.61
C ILE A 55 13.66 4.92 -9.81
N VAL A 56 12.41 4.73 -10.24
CA VAL A 56 11.83 5.48 -11.35
C VAL A 56 11.81 6.98 -11.07
N ILE A 57 11.36 7.40 -9.88
CA ILE A 57 11.31 8.83 -9.50
C ILE A 57 12.73 9.44 -9.52
N ARG A 58 13.71 8.72 -8.99
CA ARG A 58 15.13 9.15 -8.99
C ARG A 58 15.68 9.25 -10.41
N ASN A 59 15.36 8.31 -11.29
CA ASN A 59 15.76 8.32 -12.70
C ASN A 59 15.14 9.49 -13.48
N LEU A 60 13.98 9.97 -13.05
CA LEU A 60 13.34 11.19 -13.57
C LEU A 60 13.95 12.49 -12.98
N GLY A 61 14.99 12.39 -12.17
CA GLY A 61 15.68 13.55 -11.56
C GLY A 61 14.96 14.15 -10.35
N ALA A 62 13.98 13.44 -9.77
CA ALA A 62 13.22 13.89 -8.61
C ALA A 62 13.54 13.08 -7.35
N LYS A 63 13.15 13.63 -6.18
CA LYS A 63 13.23 12.93 -4.89
C LYS A 63 11.90 12.22 -4.63
N PRO A 64 11.90 10.92 -4.27
CA PRO A 64 10.69 10.24 -3.79
C PRO A 64 10.11 10.96 -2.59
N SER A 65 8.80 11.20 -2.63
CA SER A 65 8.08 11.88 -1.56
C SER A 65 6.67 11.31 -1.46
N LEU A 66 6.28 10.93 -0.25
CA LEU A 66 4.89 10.57 0.02
C LEU A 66 4.06 11.86 -0.02
N ILE A 67 2.92 11.83 -0.73
CA ILE A 67 2.04 13.00 -0.92
C ILE A 67 1.15 13.22 0.32
N MET A 68 0.98 12.20 1.13
CA MET A 68 0.24 12.23 2.39
C MET A 68 0.84 11.16 3.34
N GLU A 69 0.74 11.35 4.66
CA GLU A 69 1.08 10.34 5.69
C GLU A 69 0.05 9.19 5.75
N VAL A 70 -0.42 8.72 4.60
CA VAL A 70 -1.50 7.73 4.51
C VAL A 70 -1.09 6.36 5.06
N GLY A 71 0.22 6.07 5.02
CA GLY A 71 0.80 4.83 5.53
C GLY A 71 0.55 4.58 7.02
N ASP A 72 0.37 5.64 7.81
CA ASP A 72 0.07 5.53 9.25
C ASP A 72 -1.43 5.60 9.55
N VAL A 73 -2.21 6.07 8.57
CA VAL A 73 -3.64 6.37 8.71
C VAL A 73 -4.51 5.16 8.37
N PHE A 74 -4.19 4.34 7.35
CA PHE A 74 -5.04 3.18 7.06
C PHE A 74 -4.96 2.10 8.14
N GLY A 75 -3.76 1.75 8.61
CA GLY A 75 -3.60 0.78 9.70
C GLY A 75 -4.35 1.21 10.97
N LYS A 76 -4.13 2.45 11.43
CA LYS A 76 -4.77 2.98 12.65
C LYS A 76 -6.26 3.26 12.47
N ILE A 77 -6.71 3.81 11.35
CA ILE A 77 -8.15 4.04 11.11
C ILE A 77 -8.87 2.71 11.01
N LEU A 78 -8.31 1.68 10.37
CA LEU A 78 -9.00 0.39 10.25
C LEU A 78 -9.04 -0.37 11.59
N ASP A 79 -7.99 -0.27 12.41
CA ASP A 79 -8.00 -0.83 13.77
C ASP A 79 -8.98 -0.09 14.70
N ILE A 80 -8.99 1.26 14.67
CA ILE A 80 -9.80 2.09 15.57
C ILE A 80 -11.28 2.14 15.13
N THR A 81 -11.56 2.12 13.82
CA THR A 81 -12.93 2.36 13.31
C THR A 81 -13.75 1.09 13.16
N LEU A 82 -13.11 -0.06 12.91
CA LEU A 82 -13.84 -1.28 12.52
C LEU A 82 -13.75 -2.42 13.54
N ASN A 83 -12.98 -2.25 14.63
CA ASN A 83 -12.82 -3.28 15.66
C ASN A 83 -12.56 -4.67 15.03
N LEU A 84 -11.64 -4.68 14.05
CA LEU A 84 -11.37 -5.79 13.12
C LEU A 84 -10.62 -6.93 13.83
N THR A 85 -11.20 -7.44 14.90
CA THR A 85 -10.72 -8.63 15.61
C THR A 85 -10.97 -9.91 14.83
N ASN A 86 -11.82 -9.85 13.78
CA ASN A 86 -12.18 -11.02 12.97
C ASN A 86 -11.58 -10.94 11.57
N THR A 87 -10.73 -11.93 11.25
CA THR A 87 -9.98 -12.09 9.99
C THR A 87 -10.81 -11.87 8.71
N PRO A 88 -12.07 -12.34 8.55
CA PRO A 88 -12.86 -12.12 7.35
C PRO A 88 -13.14 -10.63 7.05
N ASN A 89 -13.40 -9.83 8.08
CA ASN A 89 -13.68 -8.40 7.89
C ASN A 89 -12.41 -7.65 7.46
N VAL A 90 -11.25 -8.06 7.98
CA VAL A 90 -9.93 -7.55 7.55
C VAL A 90 -9.74 -7.85 6.07
N LEU A 91 -9.94 -9.10 5.67
CA LEU A 91 -9.75 -9.53 4.28
C LEU A 91 -10.70 -8.83 3.30
N GLU A 92 -11.98 -8.67 3.66
CA GLU A 92 -12.94 -7.95 2.82
C GLU A 92 -12.54 -6.49 2.64
N THR A 93 -12.14 -5.84 3.74
CA THR A 93 -11.69 -4.45 3.72
C THR A 93 -10.46 -4.30 2.84
N TYR A 94 -9.45 -5.15 3.05
CA TYR A 94 -8.22 -5.13 2.26
C TYR A 94 -8.51 -5.38 0.78
N SER A 95 -9.41 -6.30 0.45
CA SER A 95 -9.81 -6.53 -0.95
C SER A 95 -10.46 -5.32 -1.62
N LYS A 96 -11.26 -4.53 -0.88
CA LYS A 96 -11.91 -3.31 -1.42
C LYS A 96 -10.88 -2.22 -1.71
N ILE A 97 -9.90 -2.05 -0.83
CA ILE A 97 -8.81 -1.08 -0.99
C ILE A 97 -8.01 -1.41 -2.24
N GLU A 98 -7.56 -2.66 -2.39
CA GLU A 98 -6.76 -3.11 -3.53
C GLU A 98 -7.47 -2.93 -4.86
N LYS A 99 -8.77 -3.22 -4.91
CA LYS A 99 -9.57 -3.03 -6.13
C LYS A 99 -9.66 -1.55 -6.52
N SER A 100 -9.79 -0.65 -5.53
CA SER A 100 -9.77 0.79 -5.79
C SER A 100 -8.41 1.21 -6.35
N LEU A 101 -7.32 0.72 -5.77
CA LEU A 101 -5.97 1.04 -6.23
C LEU A 101 -5.73 0.59 -7.67
N ILE A 102 -6.04 -0.68 -7.98
CA ILE A 102 -5.81 -1.25 -9.32
C ILE A 102 -6.52 -0.40 -10.38
N LYS A 103 -7.73 0.09 -10.07
CA LYS A 103 -8.47 0.98 -10.94
C LYS A 103 -7.74 2.31 -11.13
N ASP A 104 -7.20 2.90 -10.08
CA ASP A 104 -6.46 4.16 -10.16
C ASP A 104 -5.17 4.01 -10.98
N ILE A 105 -4.42 2.91 -10.80
CA ILE A 105 -3.21 2.60 -11.58
C ILE A 105 -3.54 2.39 -13.06
N GLN A 106 -4.64 1.70 -13.39
CA GLN A 106 -5.03 1.46 -14.79
C GLN A 106 -5.43 2.72 -15.56
N ASN A 107 -5.71 3.83 -14.85
CA ASN A 107 -6.12 5.09 -15.45
C ASN A 107 -4.98 6.12 -15.58
N LEU A 108 -3.74 5.74 -15.21
CA LEU A 108 -2.51 6.53 -15.35
C LEU A 108 -1.80 6.26 -16.68
#